data_AF-A0A7V9ANW1-F1
#
_entry.id   AF-A0A7V9ANW1-F1
#
_cell.length_a   1.000
_cell.length_b   1.000
_cell.length_c   1.000
_cell.angle_alpha   90.00
_cell.angle_beta   90.00
_cell.angle_gamma   90.00
#
_symmetry.space_group_name_H-M   'P 1'
#
loop_
_entity.id
_entity.type
_entity.pdbx_description
1 polymer ?
#
loop_
_entity_poly.entity_id
_entity_poly.type
_entity_poly.pdbx_seq_one_letter_code
_entity_poly.pdbx_strand_id
1 'polypeptide(L)' 'IIEKNSFDDILNKHAIIFSGSGVLKSENLITGKHALFSHNSLKAEGMALLSGKKFSLQEVGNSFDTIALYIKEFYTM' A
#
# COMPACT_ATOMS: atom_id res chain seq x y z
N ILE A 1 8.78 7.02 23.48
CA ILE A 1 7.36 7.11 23.92
C ILE A 1 6.53 7.15 22.65
N ILE A 2 5.82 6.07 22.32
CA ILE A 2 4.90 6.05 21.17
C ILE A 2 3.66 6.78 21.64
N GLU A 3 3.34 7.92 21.02
CA GLU A 3 2.16 8.69 21.39
C GLU A 3 0.91 7.82 21.25
N LYS A 4 0.19 7.66 22.36
CA LYS A 4 -0.93 6.72 22.52
C LYS A 4 -2.03 6.84 21.46
N ASN A 5 -2.13 7.99 20.79
CA ASN A 5 -3.17 8.31 19.82
C ASN A 5 -2.65 8.50 18.38
N SER A 6 -1.35 8.33 18.12
CA SER A 6 -0.79 8.64 16.80
C SER A 6 -1.36 7.74 15.70
N PHE A 7 -1.72 6.50 16.05
CA PHE A 7 -2.25 5.54 15.09
C PHE A 7 -3.71 5.81 14.72
N ASP A 8 -4.55 6.17 15.70
CA ASP A 8 -5.94 6.55 15.46
C ASP A 8 -6.05 7.81 14.59
N ASP A 9 -5.15 8.77 14.77
CA ASP A 9 -5.08 9.96 13.93
C ASP A 9 -4.68 9.62 12.49
N ILE A 10 -3.75 8.68 12.30
CA ILE A 10 -3.35 8.23 10.97
C ILE A 10 -4.51 7.53 10.26
N LEU A 11 -5.19 6.61 10.97
CA LEU A 11 -6.36 5.90 10.44
C LEU A 11 -7.51 6.85 10.12
N ASN A 12 -7.71 7.91 10.91
CA ASN A 12 -8.76 8.90 10.63
C ASN A 12 -8.43 9.89 9.52
N LYS A 13 -7.14 10.06 9.17
CA LYS A 13 -6.68 10.97 8.12
C LYS A 13 -6.49 10.32 6.75
N HIS A 14 -6.31 9.00 6.70
CA HIS A 14 -5.92 8.31 5.47
C HIS A 14 -6.91 7.22 5.10
N ALA A 15 -7.28 7.19 3.81
CA ALA A 15 -7.98 6.06 3.25
C ALA A 15 -7.04 4.87 3.04
N ILE A 16 -7.56 3.68 3.28
CA ILE A 16 -6.88 2.42 2.98
C ILE A 16 -7.38 1.94 1.63
N ILE A 17 -6.49 1.90 0.63
CA ILE A 17 -6.83 1.51 -0.73
C ILE A 17 -6.60 0.01 -0.91
N PHE A 18 -7.68 -0.72 -1.20
CA PHE A 18 -7.66 -2.12 -1.59
C PHE A 18 -7.59 -2.21 -3.13
N SER A 19 -6.69 -3.04 -3.64
CA SER A 19 -6.49 -3.21 -5.09
C SER A 19 -6.07 -4.65 -5.43
N GLY A 20 -6.01 -4.96 -6.73
CA GLY A 20 -5.64 -6.28 -7.24
C GLY A 20 -6.83 -7.23 -7.42
N SER A 21 -6.55 -8.49 -7.75
CA SER A 21 -7.56 -9.48 -8.15
C SER A 21 -8.54 -9.87 -7.04
N GLY A 22 -8.16 -9.67 -5.76
CA GLY A 22 -9.01 -9.95 -4.59
C GLY A 22 -9.98 -8.83 -4.22
N VAL A 23 -9.92 -7.67 -4.89
CA VAL A 23 -10.65 -6.46 -4.47
C VAL A 23 -12.17 -6.67 -4.47
N LEU A 24 -12.71 -7.29 -5.51
CA LEU A 24 -14.15 -7.54 -5.67
C LEU A 24 -14.72 -8.47 -4.59
N LYS A 25 -13.91 -9.42 -4.11
CA LYS A 25 -14.32 -10.31 -3.02
C LYS A 25 -14.28 -9.58 -1.67
N SER A 26 -13.35 -8.65 -1.52
CA SER A 26 -13.10 -7.93 -0.26
C SER A 26 -14.10 -6.81 -0.02
N GLU A 27 -14.63 -6.21 -1.08
CA GLU A 27 -15.62 -5.11 -1.02
C GLU A 27 -16.90 -5.50 -0.27
N ASN A 28 -17.35 -6.74 -0.43
CA ASN A 28 -18.51 -7.26 0.30
C ASN A 28 -18.20 -7.61 1.77
N LEU A 29 -16.93 -7.66 2.16
CA LEU A 29 -16.49 -8.08 3.49
C LEU A 29 -16.02 -6.89 4.35
N ILE A 30 -15.49 -5.84 3.72
CA ILE A 30 -14.87 -4.70 4.41
C ILE A 30 -15.78 -3.48 4.26
N THR A 31 -16.40 -3.08 5.36
CA THR A 31 -17.39 -1.98 5.42
C THR A 31 -16.86 -0.73 6.15
N GLY A 32 -15.57 -0.68 6.45
CA GLY A 32 -14.96 0.44 7.17
C GLY A 32 -15.07 1.74 6.38
N LYS A 33 -15.41 2.84 7.05
CA LYS A 33 -15.58 4.18 6.45
C LYS A 33 -14.34 4.72 5.69
N HIS A 34 -13.17 4.15 5.96
CA HIS A 34 -11.89 4.54 5.36
C HIS A 34 -11.43 3.58 4.26
N ALA A 35 -12.19 2.52 3.99
CA ALA A 35 -11.85 1.57 2.93
C ALA A 35 -12.25 2.14 1.57
N LEU A 36 -11.28 2.20 0.65
CA LEU A 36 -11.52 2.54 -0.75
C LEU A 36 -11.10 1.36 -1.63
N PHE A 37 -11.93 1.02 -2.61
CA PHE A 37 -11.66 -0.09 -3.51
C PHE A 37 -11.25 0.44 -4.88
N SER A 38 -10.09 0.02 -5.36
CA SER A 38 -9.58 0.34 -6.68
C SER A 38 -9.66 -0.88 -7.58
N HIS A 39 -10.46 -0.76 -8.64
CA HIS A 39 -10.58 -1.78 -9.69
C HIS A 39 -9.59 -1.56 -10.84
N ASN A 40 -8.66 -0.61 -10.68
CA ASN A 40 -7.63 -0.38 -11.68
C ASN A 40 -6.59 -1.49 -11.61
N SER A 41 -6.49 -2.26 -12.69
CA SER A 41 -5.37 -3.17 -12.87
C SER A 41 -4.07 -2.38 -13.03
N LEU A 42 -3.02 -2.79 -12.32
CA LEU A 42 -1.68 -2.28 -12.54
C LEU A 42 -1.27 -2.61 -13.98
N LYS A 43 -0.96 -1.57 -14.76
CA LYS A 43 -0.51 -1.72 -16.15
C LYS A 43 1.00 -1.51 -16.27
N ALA A 44 1.61 -2.14 -17.26
CA ALA A 44 3.05 -2.07 -17.49
C ALA A 44 3.54 -0.63 -17.71
N GLU A 45 2.71 0.22 -18.34
CA GLU A 45 3.02 1.63 -18.59
C GLU A 45 3.21 2.42 -17.29
N GLY A 46 2.39 2.15 -16.28
CA GLY A 46 2.53 2.75 -14.95
C GLY A 46 3.82 2.33 -14.27
N MET A 47 4.19 1.06 -14.40
CA MET A 47 5.45 0.52 -13.85
C MET A 47 6.68 1.11 -14.54
N ALA A 48 6.62 1.31 -15.86
CA ALA A 48 7.68 1.95 -16.62
C ALA A 48 7.89 3.41 -16.18
N LEU A 49 6.80 4.16 -16.00
CA LEU A 49 6.85 5.55 -15.54
C LEU A 49 7.44 5.65 -14.12
N LEU A 50 7.01 4.78 -13.21
CA LEU A 50 7.55 4.71 -11.84
C LEU A 50 9.04 4.37 -11.84
N SER A 51 9.46 3.41 -12.65
CA SER A 51 10.86 3.01 -12.79
C SER A 51 11.72 4.15 -13.33
N GLY A 52 11.26 4.85 -14.38
CA GLY A 52 11.96 6.00 -14.94
C GLY A 52 12.12 7.16 -13.96
N LYS A 53 11.08 7.42 -13.14
CA LYS A 53 11.15 8.40 -12.06
C LYS A 53 12.20 8.01 -11.01
N LYS A 54 12.16 6.76 -10.52
CA LYS A 54 13.14 6.27 -9.53
C LYS A 54 14.58 6.31 -10.05
N PHE A 55 14.77 5.96 -11.32
CA PHE A 55 16.07 6.05 -11.98
C PHE A 55 16.58 7.50 -12.00
N SER A 56 15.71 8.46 -12.37
CA SER A 56 16.06 9.88 -12.41
C SER A 56 16.43 10.45 -11.03
N LEU A 57 15.83 9.91 -9.96
CA LEU A 57 16.09 10.29 -8.57
C LEU A 57 17.28 9.54 -7.96
N GLN A 58 17.96 8.67 -8.70
CA GLN A 58 19.02 7.78 -8.18
C GLN A 58 18.54 6.86 -7.05
N GLU A 59 17.23 6.58 -6.98
CA GLU A 59 16.59 5.68 -6.00
C GLU A 59 16.49 4.25 -6.53
N VAL A 60 17.52 3.81 -7.26
CA VAL A 60 17.58 2.45 -7.81
C VAL A 60 18.11 1.53 -6.72
N GLY A 61 17.30 0.55 -6.31
CA GLY A 61 17.70 -0.41 -5.30
C GLY A 61 18.86 -1.28 -5.78
N ASN A 62 19.78 -1.61 -4.88
CA ASN A 62 20.81 -2.60 -5.14
C ASN A 62 20.17 -4.00 -5.08
N SER A 63 20.55 -4.93 -5.97
CA SER A 63 19.88 -6.25 -6.06
C SER A 63 19.95 -7.08 -4.77
N PHE A 64 20.87 -6.75 -3.87
CA PHE A 64 21.01 -7.38 -2.55
C PHE A 64 20.08 -6.77 -1.49
N ASP A 65 19.59 -5.55 -1.71
CA ASP A 65 18.70 -4.80 -0.80
C ASP A 65 17.24 -4.80 -1.28
N THR A 66 16.96 -5.45 -2.42
CA THR A 66 15.58 -5.69 -2.87
C THR A 66 14.89 -6.70 -1.96
N ILE A 67 14.38 -6.19 -0.85
CA ILE A 67 13.51 -6.92 0.05
C ILE A 67 12.11 -6.83 -0.54
N ALA A 68 11.52 -7.97 -0.89
CA ALA A 68 10.09 -8.02 -1.14
C ALA A 68 9.40 -7.53 0.14
N LEU A 69 8.51 -6.54 0.01
CA LEU A 69 7.77 -5.99 1.14
C LEU A 69 6.79 -7.05 1.65
N TYR A 70 7.29 -7.96 2.47
CA TYR A 70 6.49 -8.92 3.21
C TYR A 70 5.88 -8.18 4.40
N ILE A 71 4.67 -7.66 4.23
CA ILE A 71 3.88 -7.14 5.36
C ILE A 71 3.43 -8.36 6.18
N LYS A 72 4.30 -8.87 7.06
CA LYS A 72 4.04 -10.05 7.90
C LYS A 72 3.57 -9.71 9.32
N GLU A 73 3.52 -8.43 9.68
CA GLU A 73 3.19 -8.03 11.04
C GLU A 73 1.68 -7.81 11.23
N PHE A 74 0.95 -8.90 11.43
CA PHE A 74 -0.33 -8.84 12.13
C PHE A 74 -0.03 -8.83 13.64
N TYR A 75 0.10 -7.64 14.22
CA TYR A 75 0.05 -7.50 15.68
C TYR A 75 -1.43 -7.55 16.11
N THR A 76 -1.83 -8.64 16.75
CA THR A 76 -3.02 -8.69 17.61
C THR A 76 -2.57 -8.44 19.05
N MET A 77 -3.09 -7.39 19.68
CA MET A 77 -3.20 -7.27 21.14
C MET A 77 -4.68 -7.17 21.50
#